data_AF-A0A316RNC7-F1
#
_entry.id   AF-A0A316RNC7-F1
#
_cell.length_a   1.000
_cell.length_b   1.000
_cell.length_c   1.000
_cell.angle_alpha   90.00
_cell.angle_beta   90.00
_cell.angle_gamma   90.00
#
_symmetry.space_group_name_H-M   'P 1'
#
loop_
_entity.id
_entity.type
_entity.pdbx_description
1 polymer ?
#
loop_
_entity_poly.entity_id
_entity_poly.type
_entity_poly.pdbx_seq_one_letter_code
_entity_poly.pdbx_strand_id
1 'polypeptide(L)'
;MKKLITLIALLLLPFAAGYAQEEDREPVYFYVTSKGERNISEGFTRIEEIDNDPLYNGKPIHFTYNSDTREIYLIFFHVNYNTYELSKTRPVEWDDTLEIRTEPASFLDNNYIIDLDELFESMSKEEIWEYFENLRGKKVYFIDKNPQFNQITSQTVKLIQVKPTISNKPQNNILFE
;
A
#
# COMPACT_ATOMS: atom_id res chain seq x y z
N MET A 1 0.76 -65.34 -12.92
CA MET A 1 1.94 -64.54 -13.36
C MET A 1 1.42 -63.22 -13.90
N LYS A 2 1.63 -62.10 -13.18
CA LYS A 2 2.51 -60.97 -13.59
C LYS A 2 2.06 -60.36 -14.94
N LYS A 3 1.65 -59.09 -15.07
CA LYS A 3 2.19 -57.88 -14.43
C LYS A 3 1.12 -56.77 -14.38
N LEU A 4 1.03 -56.13 -13.22
CA LEU A 4 0.47 -54.81 -12.98
C LEU A 4 1.39 -53.79 -13.68
N ILE A 5 0.86 -52.95 -14.58
CA ILE A 5 1.58 -51.78 -15.09
C ILE A 5 0.86 -50.56 -14.54
N THR A 6 1.38 -50.07 -13.42
CA THR A 6 1.03 -48.80 -12.79
C THR A 6 1.52 -47.68 -13.71
N LEU A 7 0.61 -46.93 -14.33
CA LEU A 7 0.96 -45.72 -15.05
C LEU A 7 1.02 -44.57 -14.02
N ILE A 8 2.23 -44.26 -13.56
CA ILE A 8 2.51 -43.05 -12.78
C ILE A 8 2.41 -41.89 -13.78
N ALA A 9 1.30 -41.17 -13.76
CA ALA A 9 1.25 -39.85 -14.35
C ALA A 9 2.16 -38.94 -13.51
N LEU A 10 3.34 -38.62 -14.03
CA LEU A 10 4.13 -37.49 -13.55
C LEU A 10 3.26 -36.23 -13.77
N LEU A 11 2.55 -35.82 -12.73
CA LEU A 11 2.12 -34.43 -12.60
C LEU A 11 3.39 -33.60 -12.46
N LEU A 12 3.88 -33.07 -13.58
CA LEU A 12 4.64 -31.83 -13.58
C LEU A 12 3.64 -30.75 -13.14
N LEU A 13 3.48 -30.59 -11.83
CA LEU A 13 2.89 -29.38 -11.28
C LEU A 13 3.80 -28.24 -11.75
N PRO A 14 3.30 -27.25 -12.52
CA PRO A 14 4.00 -25.98 -12.59
C PRO A 14 4.12 -25.50 -11.14
N PHE A 15 5.31 -25.06 -10.76
CA PHE A 15 5.55 -24.37 -9.49
C PHE A 15 4.67 -23.11 -9.43
N ALA A 16 3.39 -23.28 -9.09
CA ALA A 16 2.55 -22.24 -8.53
C ALA A 16 2.79 -22.25 -7.01
N ALA A 17 4.05 -22.18 -6.61
CA ALA A 17 4.42 -21.91 -5.23
C ALA A 17 4.43 -20.38 -5.08
N GLY A 18 3.32 -19.83 -4.56
CA GLY A 18 3.28 -18.46 -4.08
C GLY A 18 2.17 -17.56 -4.64
N TYR A 19 0.94 -18.03 -4.84
CA TYR A 19 -0.22 -17.13 -5.07
C TYR A 19 -1.41 -17.38 -4.13
N ALA A 20 -1.25 -18.25 -3.13
CA ALA A 20 -2.33 -18.59 -2.19
C ALA A 20 -2.36 -17.68 -0.94
N GLN A 21 -1.89 -16.43 -1.02
CA GLN A 21 -1.82 -15.52 0.15
C GLN A 21 -2.48 -14.15 -0.10
N GLU A 22 -3.31 -14.03 -1.14
CA GLU A 22 -4.12 -12.84 -1.43
C GLU A 22 -5.53 -12.87 -0.80
N GLU A 23 -6.08 -14.04 -0.45
CA GLU A 23 -7.56 -14.18 -0.33
C GLU A 23 -8.23 -13.67 0.96
N ASP A 24 -7.51 -13.32 2.05
CA ASP A 24 -8.17 -13.02 3.35
C ASP A 24 -7.83 -11.67 4.00
N ARG A 25 -7.27 -10.70 3.25
CA ARG A 25 -7.01 -9.36 3.82
C ARG A 25 -8.16 -8.40 3.52
N GLU A 26 -9.05 -8.21 4.49
CA GLU A 26 -10.08 -7.18 4.41
C GLU A 26 -9.43 -5.80 4.18
N PRO A 27 -9.82 -5.08 3.11
CA PRO A 27 -9.22 -3.80 2.78
C PRO A 27 -9.74 -2.68 3.68
N VAL A 28 -8.86 -1.71 3.94
CA VAL A 28 -9.22 -0.45 4.61
C VAL A 28 -9.11 0.70 3.61
N TYR A 29 -10.13 1.55 3.58
CA TYR A 29 -10.22 2.68 2.66
C TYR A 29 -10.10 4.00 3.42
N PHE A 30 -9.22 4.86 2.92
CA PHE A 30 -8.99 6.19 3.49
C PHE A 30 -9.24 7.28 2.45
N TYR A 31 -9.93 8.34 2.86
CA TYR A 31 -9.75 9.63 2.23
C TYR A 31 -8.46 10.27 2.74
N VAL A 32 -7.71 10.88 1.83
CA VAL A 32 -6.59 11.77 2.13
C VAL A 32 -6.72 13.02 1.29
N THR A 33 -6.19 14.15 1.77
CA THR A 33 -6.17 15.40 1.02
C THR A 33 -4.72 15.82 0.80
N SER A 34 -4.08 15.25 -0.22
CA SER A 34 -2.65 15.46 -0.41
C SER A 34 -2.34 16.70 -1.24
N LYS A 35 -1.19 17.33 -1.00
CA LYS A 35 -0.65 18.43 -1.82
C LYS A 35 0.39 17.88 -2.80
N GLY A 36 0.43 18.40 -4.03
CA GLY A 36 1.42 18.03 -5.06
C GLY A 36 2.79 18.70 -4.89
N GLU A 37 3.11 19.17 -3.69
CA GLU A 37 4.31 19.94 -3.37
C GLU A 37 5.21 19.17 -2.40
N ARG A 38 6.53 19.35 -2.51
CA ARG A 38 7.50 18.77 -1.58
C ARG A 38 7.69 19.68 -0.36
N ASN A 39 8.08 19.09 0.77
CA ASN A 39 8.51 19.80 1.98
C ASN A 39 7.43 20.70 2.62
N ILE A 40 6.18 20.24 2.66
CA ILE A 40 5.15 20.91 3.46
C ILE A 40 5.37 20.57 4.94
N SER A 41 5.05 21.52 5.82
CA SER A 41 5.16 21.38 7.27
C SER A 41 3.99 20.62 7.90
N GLU A 42 2.82 20.63 7.26
CA GLU A 42 1.57 20.07 7.81
C GLU A 42 0.70 19.41 6.72
N GLY A 43 0.22 18.21 7.02
CA GLY A 43 -0.70 17.41 6.22
C GLY A 43 -0.04 16.41 5.27
N PHE A 44 -0.82 15.88 4.33
CA PHE A 44 -0.32 14.93 3.33
C PHE A 44 0.34 15.64 2.13
N THR A 45 1.48 15.12 1.68
CA THR A 45 2.04 15.36 0.33
C THR A 45 1.90 14.11 -0.52
N ARG A 46 1.74 14.28 -1.83
CA ARG A 46 1.84 13.20 -2.81
C ARG A 46 2.88 13.54 -3.86
N ILE A 47 3.83 12.63 -4.06
CA ILE A 47 4.89 12.76 -5.04
C ILE A 47 4.98 11.48 -5.86
N GLU A 48 4.85 11.59 -7.19
CA GLU A 48 5.13 10.51 -8.12
C GLU A 48 6.62 10.50 -8.47
N GLU A 49 7.25 9.33 -8.46
CA GLU A 49 8.66 9.20 -8.85
C GLU A 49 8.84 9.06 -10.37
N ILE A 50 10.09 9.16 -10.82
CA ILE A 50 10.45 9.06 -12.23
C ILE A 50 10.39 7.59 -12.68
N ASP A 51 9.77 7.36 -13.83
CA ASP A 51 9.46 6.03 -14.39
C ASP A 51 10.51 5.52 -15.38
N ASN A 52 11.74 5.27 -14.91
CA ASN A 52 12.83 4.83 -15.80
C ASN A 52 13.63 3.63 -15.26
N ASP A 53 13.18 2.99 -14.18
CA ASP A 53 13.87 1.85 -13.59
C ASP A 53 13.13 0.54 -13.92
N PRO A 54 13.78 -0.47 -14.52
CA PRO A 54 13.16 -1.75 -14.89
C PRO A 54 12.61 -2.54 -13.70
N LEU A 55 12.99 -2.17 -12.47
CA LEU A 55 12.46 -2.74 -11.24
C LEU A 55 10.96 -2.47 -11.06
N TYR A 56 10.39 -1.46 -11.72
CA TYR A 56 8.98 -1.06 -11.54
C TYR A 56 8.16 -1.26 -12.83
N ASN A 57 6.93 -1.75 -12.68
CA ASN A 57 5.93 -1.84 -13.76
C ASN A 57 5.13 -0.55 -13.94
N GLY A 58 5.36 0.45 -13.10
CA GLY A 58 4.73 1.76 -13.17
C GLY A 58 5.26 2.69 -12.07
N LYS A 59 4.90 3.97 -12.16
CA LYS A 59 5.37 5.02 -11.26
C LYS A 59 5.08 4.71 -9.79
N PRO A 60 6.13 4.62 -8.94
CA PRO A 60 5.93 4.65 -7.50
C PRO A 60 5.33 5.99 -7.05
N ILE A 61 4.55 5.96 -5.98
CA ILE A 61 3.92 7.16 -5.41
C ILE A 61 4.19 7.20 -3.90
N HIS A 62 4.81 8.27 -3.44
CA HIS A 62 4.99 8.56 -2.03
C HIS A 62 3.87 9.45 -1.52
N PHE A 63 3.14 8.97 -0.53
CA PHE A 63 2.30 9.79 0.33
C PHE A 63 3.01 10.00 1.66
N THR A 64 3.29 11.24 2.00
CA THR A 64 3.95 11.59 3.26
C THR A 64 3.00 12.40 4.11
N TYR A 65 2.74 11.97 5.33
CA TYR A 65 2.07 12.80 6.33
C TYR A 65 3.13 13.46 7.20
N ASN A 66 3.14 14.79 7.20
CA ASN A 66 4.00 15.61 8.04
C ASN A 66 3.16 16.39 9.03
N SER A 67 3.65 16.51 10.26
CA SER A 67 3.21 17.54 11.19
C SER A 67 4.41 18.02 12.00
N ASP A 68 4.94 19.19 11.66
CA ASP A 68 6.07 19.80 12.37
C ASP A 68 5.67 20.14 13.81
N THR A 69 4.45 20.67 13.99
CA THR A 69 3.91 21.05 15.30
C THR A 69 3.78 19.88 16.26
N ARG A 70 3.51 18.69 15.73
CA ARG A 70 3.37 17.45 16.50
C ARG A 70 4.58 16.52 16.36
N GLU A 71 5.60 16.95 15.61
CA GLU A 71 6.80 16.18 15.25
C GLU A 71 6.49 14.79 14.69
N ILE A 72 5.61 14.71 13.69
CA ILE A 72 5.20 13.45 13.04
C ILE A 72 5.70 13.43 11.61
N TYR A 73 6.25 12.28 11.21
CA TYR A 73 6.65 11.98 9.85
C TYR A 73 6.30 10.52 9.55
N LEU A 74 5.40 10.31 8.59
CA LEU A 74 4.96 8.98 8.13
C LEU A 74 5.03 8.90 6.61
N ILE A 75 5.44 7.74 6.08
CA ILE A 75 5.41 7.45 4.64
C ILE A 75 4.51 6.25 4.37
N PHE A 76 3.57 6.46 3.45
CA PHE A 76 2.84 5.42 2.75
C PHE A 76 3.35 5.36 1.30
N PHE A 77 3.61 4.15 0.81
CA PHE A 77 4.23 3.96 -0.50
C PHE A 77 3.35 3.10 -1.39
N HIS A 78 3.02 3.61 -2.57
CA HIS A 78 2.51 2.80 -3.66
C HIS A 78 3.67 2.31 -4.51
N VAL A 79 3.70 1.01 -4.80
CA VAL A 79 4.71 0.41 -5.66
C VAL A 79 4.15 -0.81 -6.38
N ASN A 80 4.43 -0.89 -7.68
CA ASN A 80 4.17 -2.06 -8.49
C ASN A 80 5.49 -2.54 -9.07
N TYR A 81 6.15 -3.47 -8.38
CA TYR A 81 7.42 -4.03 -8.80
C TYR A 81 7.25 -4.99 -9.97
N ASN A 82 8.21 -4.98 -10.88
CA ASN A 82 8.46 -6.08 -11.79
C ASN A 82 8.99 -7.27 -10.97
N THR A 83 8.13 -8.25 -10.70
CA THR A 83 8.46 -9.39 -9.84
C THR A 83 9.61 -10.23 -10.36
N TYR A 84 9.81 -10.30 -11.68
CA TYR A 84 10.97 -10.96 -12.27
C TYR A 84 12.27 -10.25 -11.90
N GLU A 85 12.33 -8.93 -12.08
CA GLU A 85 13.51 -8.13 -11.71
C GLU A 85 13.76 -8.14 -10.19
N LEU A 86 12.69 -7.98 -9.40
CA LEU A 86 12.77 -7.99 -7.94
C LEU A 86 13.30 -9.33 -7.39
N SER A 87 12.83 -10.45 -7.95
CA SER A 87 13.19 -11.81 -7.52
C SER A 87 14.69 -12.13 -7.60
N LYS A 88 15.44 -11.36 -8.40
CA LYS A 88 16.91 -11.49 -8.51
C LYS A 88 17.64 -11.01 -7.24
N THR A 89 16.98 -10.24 -6.38
CA THR A 89 17.59 -9.60 -5.20
C THR A 89 17.02 -10.09 -3.88
N ARG A 90 15.72 -10.40 -3.84
CA ARG A 90 15.04 -10.95 -2.66
C ARG A 90 13.78 -11.72 -3.07
N PRO A 91 13.22 -12.57 -2.19
CA PRO A 91 11.90 -13.15 -2.39
C PRO A 91 10.83 -12.06 -2.60
N VAL A 92 9.86 -12.36 -3.48
CA VAL A 92 8.71 -11.51 -3.75
C VAL A 92 7.69 -11.67 -2.63
N GLU A 93 7.19 -10.55 -2.13
CA GLU A 93 6.17 -10.47 -1.09
C GLU A 93 4.82 -10.04 -1.71
N TRP A 94 3.73 -10.33 -1.00
CA TRP A 94 2.38 -10.06 -1.49
C TRP A 94 2.12 -8.56 -1.74
N ASP A 95 2.82 -7.67 -1.02
CA ASP A 95 2.66 -6.21 -1.12
C ASP A 95 3.68 -5.55 -2.06
N ASP A 96 4.30 -6.35 -2.94
CA ASP A 96 5.23 -5.86 -3.97
C ASP A 96 4.55 -5.47 -5.27
N THR A 97 3.31 -5.89 -5.48
CA THR A 97 2.53 -5.59 -6.69
C THR A 97 1.25 -4.83 -6.33
N LEU A 98 1.40 -3.67 -5.69
CA LEU A 98 0.25 -2.87 -5.26
C LEU A 98 -0.50 -2.33 -6.48
N GLU A 99 -1.83 -2.34 -6.40
CA GLU A 99 -2.68 -1.97 -7.52
C GLU A 99 -3.19 -0.52 -7.45
N ILE A 100 -3.46 0.05 -8.62
CA ILE A 100 -4.32 1.23 -8.77
C ILE A 100 -5.54 0.78 -9.56
N ARG A 101 -6.72 0.85 -8.94
CA ARG A 101 -7.98 0.45 -9.58
C ARG A 101 -8.94 1.61 -9.71
N THR A 102 -9.83 1.53 -10.69
CA THR A 102 -10.88 2.52 -10.93
C THR A 102 -12.22 1.84 -10.72
N GLU A 103 -13.03 2.40 -9.84
CA GLU A 103 -14.35 1.90 -9.44
C GLU A 103 -15.44 2.90 -9.83
N PRO A 104 -16.72 2.48 -9.94
CA PRO A 104 -17.83 3.41 -10.11
C PRO A 104 -17.94 4.36 -8.91
N ALA A 105 -18.45 5.58 -9.11
CA ALA A 105 -18.61 6.56 -8.03
C ALA A 105 -19.46 6.05 -6.85
N SER A 106 -20.42 5.13 -7.12
CA SER A 106 -21.21 4.45 -6.09
C SER A 106 -20.39 3.62 -5.11
N PHE A 107 -19.11 3.34 -5.41
CA PHE A 107 -18.19 2.72 -4.46
C PHE A 107 -18.11 3.51 -3.15
N LEU A 108 -18.14 4.85 -3.23
CA LEU A 108 -18.05 5.74 -2.08
C LEU A 108 -19.24 5.59 -1.12
N ASP A 109 -20.43 5.32 -1.65
CA ASP A 109 -21.66 5.15 -0.87
C ASP A 109 -21.79 3.76 -0.26
N ASN A 110 -21.11 2.78 -0.85
CA ASN A 110 -21.23 1.35 -0.50
C ASN A 110 -20.12 0.84 0.42
N ASN A 111 -19.12 1.66 0.72
CA ASN A 111 -17.97 1.27 1.54
C ASN A 111 -17.77 2.24 2.70
N TYR A 112 -17.33 1.70 3.84
CA TYR A 112 -16.89 2.54 4.95
C TYR A 112 -15.51 3.11 4.63
N ILE A 113 -15.42 4.43 4.51
CA ILE A 113 -14.20 5.15 4.18
C ILE A 113 -13.90 6.11 5.33
N ILE A 114 -12.69 6.03 5.86
CA ILE A 114 -12.23 6.84 6.98
C ILE A 114 -11.54 8.08 6.43
N ASP A 115 -11.88 9.26 6.94
CA ASP A 115 -11.12 10.47 6.66
C ASP A 115 -9.84 10.48 7.50
N LEU A 116 -8.69 10.24 6.87
CA LEU A 116 -7.44 10.08 7.61
C LEU A 116 -6.88 11.42 8.09
N ASP A 117 -7.18 12.53 7.39
CA ASP A 117 -6.84 13.88 7.84
C ASP A 117 -7.56 14.17 9.16
N GLU A 118 -8.90 14.01 9.19
CA GLU A 118 -9.71 14.25 10.39
C GLU A 118 -9.38 13.27 11.53
N LEU A 119 -9.14 11.99 11.20
CA LEU A 119 -8.76 11.00 12.20
C LEU A 119 -7.46 11.40 12.90
N PHE A 120 -6.44 11.79 12.13
CA PHE A 120 -5.16 12.20 12.70
C PHE A 120 -5.27 13.50 13.50
N GLU A 121 -6.08 14.47 13.08
CA GLU A 121 -6.36 15.68 13.87
C GLU A 121 -6.94 15.36 15.26
N SER A 122 -7.73 14.28 15.38
CA SER A 122 -8.35 13.87 16.65
C SER A 122 -7.44 13.07 17.59
N MET A 123 -6.33 12.53 17.08
CA MET A 123 -5.43 11.65 17.82
C MET A 123 -4.26 12.41 18.46
N SER A 124 -3.60 11.80 19.43
CA SER A 124 -2.26 12.16 19.91
C SER A 124 -1.15 11.65 18.98
N LYS A 125 0.10 12.08 19.21
CA LYS A 125 1.27 11.67 18.42
C LYS A 125 1.49 10.16 18.50
N GLU A 126 1.39 9.63 19.72
CA GLU A 126 1.55 8.22 20.04
C GLU A 126 0.46 7.37 19.39
N GLU A 127 -0.79 7.81 19.45
CA GLU A 127 -1.93 7.14 18.80
C GLU A 127 -1.76 7.11 17.27
N ILE A 128 -1.30 8.19 16.65
CA ILE A 128 -1.01 8.20 15.21
C ILE A 128 0.06 7.18 14.85
N TRP A 129 1.16 7.13 15.62
CA TRP A 129 2.21 6.15 15.38
C TRP A 129 1.70 4.72 15.55
N GLU A 130 0.94 4.42 16.61
CA GLU A 130 0.34 3.11 16.81
C GLU A 130 -0.65 2.75 15.70
N TYR A 131 -1.48 3.70 15.28
CA TYR A 131 -2.40 3.52 14.18
C TYR A 131 -1.66 3.17 12.88
N PHE A 132 -0.62 3.93 12.55
CA PHE A 132 0.23 3.69 11.37
C PHE A 132 0.87 2.31 11.39
N GLU A 133 1.46 1.90 12.52
CA GLU A 133 2.08 0.58 12.65
C GLU A 133 1.04 -0.55 12.54
N ASN A 134 -0.17 -0.35 13.05
CA ASN A 134 -1.30 -1.28 12.93
C ASN A 134 -1.87 -1.42 11.50
N LEU A 135 -1.44 -0.58 10.56
CA LEU A 135 -1.76 -0.71 9.14
C LEU A 135 -0.79 -1.63 8.38
N ARG A 136 0.38 -1.95 8.96
CA ARG A 136 1.34 -2.85 8.30
C ARG A 136 0.73 -4.24 8.10
N GLY A 137 0.99 -4.82 6.93
CA GLY A 137 0.43 -6.12 6.58
C GLY A 137 -1.04 -6.10 6.14
N LYS A 138 -1.71 -4.94 6.15
CA LYS A 138 -3.10 -4.78 5.68
C LYS A 138 -3.16 -4.26 4.25
N LYS A 139 -4.27 -4.55 3.56
CA LYS A 139 -4.57 -4.00 2.24
C LYS A 139 -5.16 -2.59 2.42
N VAL A 140 -4.33 -1.56 2.25
CA VAL A 140 -4.73 -0.15 2.47
C VAL A 140 -4.90 0.57 1.15
N TYR A 141 -6.00 1.30 0.98
CA TYR A 141 -6.24 2.13 -0.20
C TYR A 141 -6.47 3.59 0.17
N PHE A 142 -5.85 4.48 -0.59
CA PHE A 142 -6.09 5.91 -0.55
C PHE A 142 -7.00 6.35 -1.70
N ILE A 143 -7.93 7.24 -1.35
CA ILE A 143 -8.72 8.06 -2.25
C ILE A 143 -8.33 9.51 -1.97
N ASP A 144 -7.64 10.13 -2.92
CA ASP A 144 -7.16 11.50 -2.79
C ASP A 144 -8.25 12.50 -3.16
N LYS A 145 -8.73 13.27 -2.18
CA LYS A 145 -9.77 14.28 -2.35
C LYS A 145 -9.26 15.53 -3.07
N ASN A 146 -7.95 15.72 -3.23
CA ASN A 146 -7.45 16.92 -3.91
C ASN A 146 -7.88 16.89 -5.41
N PRO A 147 -8.67 17.89 -5.86
CA PRO A 147 -9.23 17.90 -7.22
C PRO A 147 -8.15 17.96 -8.31
N GLN A 148 -6.94 18.43 -8.02
CA GLN A 148 -5.83 18.47 -8.97
C GLN A 148 -5.45 17.07 -9.48
N PHE A 149 -5.67 16.03 -8.68
CA PHE A 149 -5.34 14.65 -9.06
C PHE A 149 -6.49 13.91 -9.75
N ASN A 150 -7.69 14.50 -9.80
CA ASN A 150 -8.85 13.96 -10.48
C ASN A 150 -9.16 12.49 -10.11
N GLN A 151 -9.00 12.12 -8.83
CA GLN A 151 -9.28 10.76 -8.37
C GLN A 151 -10.77 10.52 -8.14
N ILE A 152 -11.53 11.56 -7.80
CA ILE A 152 -12.99 11.48 -7.63
C ILE A 152 -13.64 12.30 -8.74
N THR A 153 -14.53 11.67 -9.49
CA THR A 153 -15.37 12.30 -10.52
C THR A 153 -16.83 11.92 -10.29
N SER A 154 -17.74 12.49 -11.07
CA SER A 154 -19.15 12.10 -11.04
C SER A 154 -19.41 10.65 -11.49
N GLN A 155 -18.46 10.00 -12.17
CA GLN A 155 -18.64 8.66 -12.75
C GLN A 155 -17.81 7.60 -12.03
N THR A 156 -16.59 7.96 -11.61
CA THR A 156 -15.61 7.01 -11.11
C THR A 156 -14.83 7.55 -9.92
N VAL A 157 -14.34 6.64 -9.10
CA VAL A 157 -13.31 6.87 -8.08
C VAL A 157 -12.07 6.02 -8.37
N LYS A 158 -10.88 6.61 -8.24
CA LYS A 158 -9.60 5.91 -8.33
C LYS A 158 -9.11 5.56 -6.92
N LEU A 159 -8.73 4.30 -6.73
CA LEU A 159 -8.19 3.76 -5.48
C LEU A 159 -6.72 3.42 -5.67
N ILE A 160 -5.85 3.97 -4.84
CA ILE A 160 -4.41 3.69 -4.88
C ILE A 160 -4.07 2.82 -3.67
N GLN A 161 -3.69 1.56 -3.91
CA GLN A 161 -3.20 0.72 -2.84
C GLN A 161 -1.83 1.21 -2.36
N VAL A 162 -1.64 1.33 -1.06
CA VAL A 162 -0.40 1.79 -0.44
C VAL A 162 0.03 0.84 0.67
N LYS A 163 1.31 0.85 1.02
CA LYS A 163 1.83 0.20 2.23
C LYS A 163 2.49 1.20 3.18
N PRO A 164 2.26 1.11 4.50
CA PRO A 164 3.00 1.89 5.48
C PRO A 164 4.48 1.44 5.48
N THR A 165 5.41 2.36 5.27
CA THR A 165 6.84 2.05 5.19
C THR A 165 7.64 2.65 6.35
N ILE A 166 7.71 3.98 6.43
CA ILE A 166 8.56 4.69 7.39
C ILE A 166 7.70 5.49 8.36
N SER A 167 8.03 5.42 9.66
CA SER A 167 7.53 6.33 10.68
C SER A 167 8.72 6.89 11.48
N ASN A 168 8.57 8.10 12.02
CA ASN A 168 9.55 8.65 12.97
C ASN A 168 9.25 8.26 14.43
N LYS A 169 8.47 7.20 14.67
CA LYS A 169 8.27 6.64 16.00
C LYS A 169 9.65 6.22 16.55
N PRO A 170 10.06 6.68 17.74
CA PRO A 170 11.28 6.21 18.37
C PRO A 170 11.24 4.68 18.46
N GLN A 171 12.24 4.02 17.87
CA GLN A 171 12.43 2.61 18.12
C GLN A 171 12.92 2.51 19.56
N ASN A 172 12.13 1.91 20.44
CA ASN A 172 12.64 1.49 21.74
C ASN A 172 13.78 0.53 21.45
N ASN A 173 15.03 1.00 21.60
CA ASN A 173 16.20 0.14 21.61
C ASN A 173 16.05 -0.82 22.79
N ILE A 174 15.36 -1.94 22.59
CA ILE A 174 15.61 -3.14 23.36
C ILE A 174 16.98 -3.59 22.84
N LEU A 175 18.03 -3.09 23.50
CA LEU A 175 19.36 -3.69 23.42
C LEU A 175 19.16 -5.18 23.67
N PHE A 176 19.26 -6.00 22.63
CA PHE A 176 19.50 -7.42 22.83
C PHE A 176 20.95 -7.51 23.34
N GLU A 177 21.10 -7.77 24.65
CA GLU A 177 22.35 -8.22 25.26
C GLU A 177 22.84 -9.53 24.63
#